data_AF-A0AAV5A5F1-F1
#
_entry.id   AF-A0AAV5A5F1-F1
#
_cell.length_a   1.000
_cell.length_b   1.000
_cell.length_c   1.000
_cell.angle_alpha   90.00
_cell.angle_beta   90.00
_cell.angle_gamma   90.00
#
_symmetry.space_group_name_H-M   'P 1'
#
loop_
_entity.id
_entity.type
_entity.pdbx_description
1 polymer ?
#
loop_
_entity_poly.entity_id
_entity_poly.type
_entity_poly.pdbx_seq_one_letter_code
_entity_poly.pdbx_strand_id
1 'polypeptide(L)'
;MERYLTNITESPPPRIIPGVERSRPPSYSPELATLLTSTHSRTLTKPLKHTALKNPPTLPERANPSSEEARILGPFSKRREVNIRWRYHTGEIKRTYYPLELSEPDDPEYKHNLRGTGAECLALLKEVEDLARSPLPIPGRKRDAKADTANLVTHPYQQEKFDSSLPNRFLRRRYRELLARIPILIPDKNTQYGAKTTWSPLALVSSDRNVVQYGIASEEDIDWIIKADKADKEARNKK
;
A
#
# COMPACT_ATOMS: atom_id res chain seq x y z
N MET A 1 14.64 5.21 7.30
CA MET A 1 13.76 4.11 7.75
C MET A 1 13.50 4.13 9.26
N GLU A 2 14.48 4.42 10.11
CA GLU A 2 14.31 4.41 11.58
C GLU A 2 13.19 5.34 12.11
N ARG A 3 12.88 6.42 11.38
CA ARG A 3 11.88 7.42 11.76
C ARG A 3 10.47 6.86 12.02
N TYR A 4 10.06 5.82 11.28
CA TYR A 4 8.76 5.15 11.44
C TYR A 4 8.75 4.09 12.54
N LEU A 5 9.93 3.71 13.05
CA LEU A 5 10.07 2.65 14.04
C LEU A 5 9.95 3.16 15.47
N THR A 6 10.14 4.46 15.68
CA THR A 6 10.13 5.07 17.02
C THR A 6 9.10 6.17 17.09
N ASN A 7 8.09 5.98 17.92
CA ASN A 7 7.24 7.07 18.36
C ASN A 7 7.99 7.87 19.45
N ILE A 8 8.36 9.12 19.17
CA ILE A 8 9.09 9.97 20.13
C ILE A 8 8.13 10.65 21.11
N THR A 9 6.85 10.83 20.74
CA THR A 9 5.88 11.57 21.55
C THR A 9 5.26 10.71 22.64
N GLU A 10 5.23 9.39 22.45
CA GLU A 10 4.66 8.46 23.42
C GLU A 10 5.71 7.93 24.40
N SER A 11 5.30 7.79 25.66
CA SER A 11 6.12 7.10 26.67
C SER A 11 6.37 5.66 26.22
N PRO A 12 7.60 5.15 26.29
CA PRO A 12 7.91 3.80 25.85
C PRO A 12 7.10 2.77 26.66
N PRO A 13 6.67 1.67 26.04
CA PRO A 13 5.82 0.69 26.70
C PRO A 13 6.54 0.06 27.91
N PRO A 14 5.78 -0.45 28.89
CA PRO A 14 6.35 -1.05 30.09
C PRO A 14 7.25 -2.24 29.73
N ARG A 15 8.28 -2.45 30.54
CA ARG A 15 9.23 -3.56 30.37
C ARG A 15 8.52 -4.88 30.69
N ILE A 16 8.70 -5.90 29.85
CA ILE A 16 8.15 -7.23 30.13
C ILE A 16 8.93 -7.90 31.28
N ILE A 17 10.26 -7.73 31.31
CA ILE A 17 11.14 -8.24 32.36
C ILE A 17 11.60 -7.05 33.22
N PRO A 18 11.28 -7.04 34.53
CA PRO A 18 11.77 -6.01 35.45
C PRO A 18 13.29 -5.87 35.40
N GLY A 19 13.80 -4.65 35.42
CA GLY A 19 15.24 -4.37 35.38
C GLY A 19 15.90 -4.48 34.00
N VAL A 20 15.25 -5.05 32.98
CA VAL A 20 15.85 -5.22 31.64
C VAL A 20 15.20 -4.30 30.61
N GLU A 21 15.87 -3.20 30.25
CA GLU A 21 15.36 -2.21 29.26
C GLU A 21 15.07 -2.83 27.89
N ARG A 22 15.94 -3.73 27.43
CA ARG A 22 15.78 -4.42 26.13
C ARG A 22 14.56 -5.34 26.07
N SER A 23 13.90 -5.60 27.20
CA SER A 23 12.68 -6.42 27.26
C SER A 23 11.39 -5.65 26.95
N ARG A 24 11.49 -4.36 26.61
CA ARG A 24 10.32 -3.59 26.18
C ARG A 24 9.75 -4.20 24.89
N PRO A 25 8.41 -4.29 24.77
CA PRO A 25 7.81 -4.68 23.52
C PRO A 25 8.05 -3.59 22.46
N PRO A 26 8.00 -3.96 21.17
CA PRO A 26 8.07 -2.98 20.10
C PRO A 26 6.89 -2.00 20.19
N SER A 27 7.17 -0.70 20.02
CA SER A 27 6.15 0.33 19.86
C SER A 27 5.90 0.59 18.38
N TYR A 28 4.63 0.83 18.02
CA TYR A 28 4.24 1.17 16.66
C TYR A 28 3.91 2.65 16.62
N SER A 29 4.56 3.40 15.73
CA SER A 29 4.12 4.77 15.43
C SER A 29 2.75 4.71 14.73
N PRO A 30 1.93 5.78 14.80
CA PRO A 30 0.64 5.81 14.12
C PRO A 30 0.79 5.56 12.61
N GLU A 31 1.83 6.11 11.98
CA GLU A 31 2.12 5.90 10.56
C GLU A 31 2.43 4.43 10.27
N LEU A 32 3.29 3.81 11.09
CA LEU A 32 3.65 2.40 10.92
C LEU A 32 2.45 1.49 11.17
N ALA A 33 1.61 1.80 12.16
CA ALA A 33 0.39 1.06 12.44
C ALA A 33 -0.61 1.18 11.28
N THR A 34 -0.80 2.37 10.73
CA THR A 34 -1.57 2.60 9.50
C THR A 34 -1.03 1.77 8.34
N LEU A 35 0.28 1.78 8.09
CA LEU A 35 0.89 0.96 7.05
C LEU A 35 0.59 -0.53 7.30
N LEU A 36 0.94 -1.07 8.46
CA LEU A 36 0.77 -2.49 8.77
C LEU A 36 -0.69 -2.98 8.67
N THR A 37 -1.65 -2.11 8.98
CA THR A 37 -3.08 -2.44 8.90
C THR A 37 -3.67 -2.22 7.52
N SER A 38 -2.95 -1.59 6.60
CA SER A 38 -3.45 -1.33 5.26
C SER A 38 -3.10 -2.43 4.26
N THR A 39 -3.95 -2.56 3.24
CA THR A 39 -3.72 -3.44 2.10
C THR A 39 -2.64 -2.88 1.16
N HIS A 40 -2.55 -1.56 1.05
CA HIS A 40 -1.72 -0.89 0.05
C HIS A 40 -0.23 -0.92 0.39
N SER A 41 0.14 -0.94 1.68
CA SER A 41 1.55 -0.89 2.05
C SER A 41 2.21 -2.27 2.12
N ARG A 42 1.45 -3.37 2.06
CA ARG A 42 2.02 -4.69 2.37
C ARG A 42 2.41 -5.45 1.11
N THR A 43 3.54 -6.14 1.19
CA THR A 43 3.97 -7.10 0.17
C THR A 43 3.01 -8.29 0.10
N LEU A 44 2.41 -8.66 1.23
CA LEU A 44 1.42 -9.72 1.36
C LEU A 44 0.01 -9.11 1.32
N THR A 45 -0.91 -9.76 0.62
CA THR A 45 -2.27 -9.25 0.36
C THR A 45 -3.16 -9.10 1.60
N LYS A 46 -2.83 -9.73 2.73
CA LYS A 46 -3.69 -9.71 3.92
C LYS A 46 -3.28 -8.56 4.84
N PRO A 47 -4.12 -7.54 5.09
CA PRO A 47 -3.83 -6.48 6.05
C PRO A 47 -3.75 -7.03 7.47
N LEU A 48 -3.00 -6.37 8.35
CA LEU A 48 -2.91 -6.80 9.73
C LEU A 48 -4.12 -6.32 10.54
N LYS A 49 -4.61 -7.17 11.45
CA LYS A 49 -5.65 -6.75 12.40
C LYS A 49 -5.04 -5.84 13.47
N HIS A 50 -5.77 -4.82 13.90
CA HIS A 50 -5.35 -3.93 15.01
C HIS A 50 -5.03 -4.70 16.29
N THR A 51 -5.77 -5.78 16.59
CA THR A 51 -5.52 -6.64 17.74
C THR A 51 -4.17 -7.36 17.67
N ALA A 52 -3.72 -7.72 16.46
CA ALA A 52 -2.47 -8.42 16.23
C ALA A 52 -1.22 -7.53 16.41
N LEU A 53 -1.38 -6.20 16.38
CA LEU A 53 -0.31 -5.27 16.75
C LEU A 53 0.03 -5.38 18.24
N LYS A 54 -1.00 -5.52 19.10
CA LYS A 54 -0.83 -5.67 20.56
C LYS A 54 -0.42 -7.08 20.96
N ASN A 55 -1.14 -8.06 20.41
CA ASN A 55 -0.98 -9.48 20.72
C ASN A 55 -0.77 -10.27 19.43
N PRO A 56 0.50 -10.59 19.07
CA PRO A 56 0.78 -11.23 17.81
C PRO A 56 0.19 -12.65 17.79
N PRO A 57 -0.35 -13.12 16.65
CA PRO A 57 -0.99 -14.44 16.55
C PRO A 57 -0.01 -15.60 16.74
N THR A 58 1.30 -15.34 16.66
CA THR A 58 2.35 -16.34 16.95
C THR A 58 2.60 -16.54 18.45
N LEU A 59 2.02 -15.70 19.30
CA LEU A 59 2.14 -15.82 20.76
C LEU A 59 1.12 -16.84 21.27
N PRO A 60 1.54 -17.85 22.04
CA PRO A 60 0.61 -18.86 22.57
C PRO A 60 -0.35 -18.25 23.59
N GLU A 61 -1.53 -18.85 23.76
CA GLU A 61 -2.52 -18.40 24.72
C GLU A 61 -1.99 -18.46 26.16
N ARG A 62 -1.11 -19.43 26.45
CA ARG A 62 -0.32 -19.52 27.68
C ARG A 62 0.38 -18.23 28.11
N ALA A 63 0.68 -17.31 27.19
CA ALA A 63 1.27 -16.01 27.55
C ALA A 63 0.30 -15.14 28.38
N ASN A 64 -1.01 -15.36 28.24
CA ASN A 64 -2.00 -14.71 29.08
C ASN A 64 -2.14 -15.47 30.41
N PRO A 65 -1.86 -14.84 31.56
CA PRO A 65 -1.91 -15.51 32.87
C PRO A 65 -3.32 -15.96 33.25
N SER A 66 -4.36 -15.34 32.67
CA SER A 66 -5.75 -15.70 32.88
C SER A 66 -6.23 -16.89 32.04
N SER A 67 -5.44 -17.34 31.05
CA SER A 67 -5.81 -18.46 30.17
C SER A 67 -5.80 -19.79 30.92
N GLU A 68 -6.64 -20.73 30.47
CA GLU A 68 -6.66 -22.10 31.00
C GLU A 68 -5.32 -22.81 30.77
N GLU A 69 -4.70 -22.60 29.60
CA GLU A 69 -3.39 -23.17 29.27
C GLU A 69 -2.29 -22.72 30.25
N ALA A 70 -2.30 -21.45 30.69
CA ALA A 70 -1.38 -20.96 31.70
C ALA A 70 -1.65 -21.54 33.09
N ARG A 71 -2.90 -21.90 33.41
CA ARG A 71 -3.26 -22.56 34.67
C ARG A 71 -2.81 -24.03 34.68
N ILE A 72 -2.98 -24.73 33.57
CA ILE A 72 -2.63 -26.16 33.45
C ILE A 72 -1.12 -26.35 33.31
N LEU A 73 -0.47 -25.61 32.41
CA LEU A 73 0.95 -25.80 32.07
C LEU A 73 1.90 -24.87 32.85
N GLY A 74 1.35 -23.93 33.62
CA GLY A 74 2.08 -22.88 34.33
C GLY A 74 2.38 -21.64 33.46
N PRO A 75 2.97 -20.57 34.05
CA PRO A 75 3.20 -19.31 33.37
C PRO A 75 4.17 -19.45 32.18
N PHE A 76 4.01 -18.60 31.17
CA PHE A 76 4.91 -18.55 30.03
C PHE A 76 6.20 -17.79 30.35
N SER A 77 7.33 -18.22 29.77
CA SER A 77 8.61 -17.55 29.98
C SER A 77 8.62 -16.15 29.36
N LYS A 78 8.81 -15.12 30.19
CA LYS A 78 8.91 -13.71 29.77
C LYS A 78 9.98 -13.47 28.69
N ARG A 79 11.13 -14.15 28.78
CA ARG A 79 12.18 -14.05 27.75
C ARG A 79 11.71 -14.57 26.40
N ARG A 80 10.95 -15.68 26.41
CA ARG A 80 10.39 -16.27 25.19
C ARG A 80 9.32 -15.37 24.59
N GLU A 81 8.49 -14.75 25.43
CA GLU A 81 7.50 -13.75 25.00
C GLU A 81 8.17 -12.56 24.28
N VAL A 82 9.17 -11.95 24.91
CA VAL A 82 9.95 -10.84 24.32
C VAL A 82 10.48 -11.26 22.94
N ASN A 83 11.12 -12.42 22.84
CA ASN A 83 11.68 -12.92 21.59
C ASN A 83 10.61 -13.13 20.51
N ILE A 84 9.45 -13.69 20.86
CA ILE A 84 8.35 -13.90 19.91
C ILE A 84 7.82 -12.56 19.40
N ARG A 85 7.56 -11.59 20.30
CA ARG A 85 7.07 -10.27 19.93
C ARG A 85 8.04 -9.54 18.99
N TRP A 86 9.34 -9.56 19.29
CA TRP A 86 10.36 -8.92 18.45
C TRP A 86 10.55 -9.62 17.10
N ARG A 87 10.53 -10.96 17.07
CA ARG A 87 10.58 -11.72 15.81
C ARG A 87 9.38 -11.40 14.93
N TYR A 88 8.19 -11.34 15.52
CA TYR A 88 6.98 -10.97 14.81
C TYR A 88 7.08 -9.55 14.22
N HIS A 89 7.41 -8.57 15.06
CA HIS A 89 7.54 -7.17 14.66
C HIS A 89 8.54 -6.97 13.52
N THR A 90 9.75 -7.54 13.66
CA THR A 90 10.78 -7.44 12.61
C THR A 90 10.38 -8.16 11.33
N GLY A 91 9.64 -9.27 11.44
CA GLY A 91 9.06 -9.97 10.29
C GLY A 91 8.02 -9.13 9.57
N GLU A 92 7.13 -8.46 10.31
CA GLU A 92 6.09 -7.62 9.75
C GLU A 92 6.66 -6.33 9.13
N ILE A 93 7.64 -5.68 9.76
CA ILE A 93 8.35 -4.53 9.18
C ILE A 93 8.96 -4.86 7.81
N LYS A 94 9.62 -6.02 7.68
CA LYS A 94 10.25 -6.44 6.42
C LYS A 94 9.25 -6.66 5.29
N ARG A 95 7.96 -6.81 5.60
CA ARG A 95 6.87 -7.04 4.65
C ARG A 95 6.10 -5.76 4.31
N THR A 96 6.54 -4.63 4.85
CA THR A 96 5.86 -3.34 4.68
C THR A 96 6.70 -2.44 3.80
N TYR A 97 6.07 -1.93 2.75
CA TYR A 97 6.58 -0.85 1.95
C TYR A 97 6.45 0.47 2.69
N TYR A 98 7.47 1.30 2.53
CA TYR A 98 7.54 2.60 3.18
C TYR A 98 7.16 3.72 2.22
N PRO A 99 6.43 4.73 2.69
CA PRO A 99 6.12 5.90 1.90
C PRO A 99 7.39 6.71 1.64
N LEU A 100 7.48 7.31 0.46
CA LEU A 100 8.50 8.31 0.15
C LEU A 100 8.06 9.71 0.55
N GLU A 101 6.77 10.02 0.44
CA GLU A 101 6.20 11.34 0.71
C GLU A 101 4.88 11.19 1.48
N LEU A 102 4.60 12.15 2.34
CA LEU A 102 3.27 12.36 2.92
C LEU A 102 2.47 13.25 1.99
N SER A 103 1.21 12.91 1.71
CA SER A 103 0.37 13.85 0.96
C SER A 103 0.09 15.07 1.83
N GLU A 104 0.05 16.24 1.22
CA GLU A 104 -0.39 17.44 1.92
C GLU A 104 -1.82 17.21 2.45
N PRO A 105 -2.08 17.43 3.76
CA PRO A 105 -3.43 17.37 4.27
C PRO A 105 -4.25 18.53 3.72
N ASP A 106 -5.54 18.27 3.50
CA ASP A 106 -6.53 19.33 3.28
C ASP A 106 -6.66 20.22 4.54
N ASP A 107 -6.43 19.65 5.72
CA ASP A 107 -6.48 20.33 7.02
C ASP A 107 -5.09 20.66 7.58
N PRO A 108 -4.70 21.96 7.69
CA PRO A 108 -3.36 22.36 8.15
C PRO A 108 -3.08 21.98 9.60
N GLU A 109 -4.10 21.86 10.44
CA GLU A 109 -3.98 21.49 11.86
C GLU A 109 -3.38 20.09 12.05
N TYR A 110 -3.58 19.18 11.08
CA TYR A 110 -3.09 17.80 11.15
C TYR A 110 -1.66 17.60 10.62
N LYS A 111 -1.02 18.63 10.03
CA LYS A 111 0.37 18.54 9.59
C LYS A 111 1.33 18.20 10.74
N HIS A 112 0.98 18.52 11.98
CA HIS A 112 1.88 18.35 13.13
C HIS A 112 1.93 16.93 13.69
N ASN A 113 0.95 16.08 13.37
CA ASN A 113 0.83 14.76 14.01
C ASN A 113 1.55 13.66 13.23
N LEU A 114 1.83 13.87 11.94
CA LEU A 114 2.49 12.87 11.11
C LEU A 114 3.94 13.26 10.89
N ARG A 115 4.83 12.31 11.13
CA ARG A 115 6.26 12.52 10.95
C ARG A 115 6.63 12.43 9.48
N GLY A 116 7.23 13.51 8.99
CA GLY A 116 7.74 13.55 7.63
C GLY A 116 8.80 12.50 7.33
N THR A 117 8.77 11.98 6.10
CA THR A 117 9.67 10.93 5.60
C THR A 117 11.13 11.40 5.55
N GLY A 118 11.33 12.72 5.44
CA GLY A 118 12.60 13.39 5.16
C GLY A 118 12.97 13.47 3.68
N ALA A 119 12.18 12.85 2.80
CA ALA A 119 12.33 12.94 1.34
C ALA A 119 11.31 13.88 0.68
N GLU A 120 10.37 14.44 1.47
CA GLU A 120 9.35 15.39 1.00
C GLU A 120 9.94 16.62 0.28
N CYS A 121 11.13 17.07 0.68
CA CYS A 121 11.79 18.22 0.06
C CYS A 121 12.30 17.95 -1.37
N LEU A 122 12.39 16.68 -1.78
CA LEU A 122 12.99 16.29 -3.04
C LEU A 122 11.96 16.08 -4.16
N ALA A 123 10.66 16.07 -3.86
CA ALA A 123 9.58 15.81 -4.82
C ALA A 123 9.80 14.55 -5.68
N LEU A 124 10.46 13.53 -5.10
CA LEU A 124 10.82 12.28 -5.78
C LEU A 124 9.60 11.52 -6.28
N LEU A 125 8.49 11.57 -5.53
CA LEU A 125 7.28 10.89 -5.97
C LEU A 125 6.76 11.49 -7.27
N LYS A 126 6.75 12.82 -7.36
CA LYS A 126 6.33 13.55 -8.56
C LYS A 126 7.25 13.24 -9.75
N GLU A 127 8.56 13.22 -9.53
CA GLU A 127 9.53 12.86 -10.57
C GLU A 127 9.28 11.44 -11.10
N VAL A 128 9.05 10.47 -10.20
CA VAL A 128 8.71 9.09 -10.57
C VAL A 128 7.38 9.04 -11.34
N GLU A 129 6.39 9.82 -10.94
CA GLU A 129 5.11 9.92 -11.66
C GLU A 129 5.29 10.49 -13.08
N ASP A 130 6.12 11.51 -13.25
CA ASP A 130 6.41 12.11 -14.55
C ASP A 130 7.09 11.10 -15.49
N LEU A 131 8.06 10.33 -14.96
CA LEU A 131 8.69 9.23 -15.70
C LEU A 131 7.70 8.10 -16.04
N ALA A 132 6.72 7.85 -15.16
CA ALA A 132 5.64 6.89 -15.38
C ALA A 132 4.56 7.39 -16.38
N ARG A 133 4.49 8.71 -16.64
CA ARG A 133 3.59 9.33 -17.62
C ARG A 133 4.19 9.45 -19.02
N SER A 134 5.51 9.29 -19.19
CA SER A 134 6.22 9.48 -20.46
C SER A 134 5.37 9.01 -21.66
N PRO A 135 5.06 9.91 -22.61
CA PRO A 135 4.18 9.60 -23.73
C PRO A 135 4.78 8.46 -24.56
N LEU A 136 3.94 7.57 -25.07
CA LEU A 136 4.39 6.63 -26.09
C LEU A 136 4.63 7.42 -27.37
N PRO A 137 5.73 7.17 -28.09
CA PRO A 137 5.79 7.62 -29.47
C PRO A 137 4.58 7.01 -30.19
N ILE A 138 3.64 7.87 -30.59
CA ILE A 138 2.48 7.45 -31.36
C ILE A 138 3.06 6.80 -32.61
N PRO A 139 2.82 5.49 -32.87
CA PRO A 139 3.35 4.85 -34.05
C PRO A 139 2.85 5.65 -35.26
N GLY A 140 3.79 6.16 -36.06
CA GLY A 140 3.54 7.10 -37.15
C GLY A 140 2.79 6.46 -38.33
N ARG A 141 1.59 5.94 -38.10
CA ARG A 141 0.68 5.52 -39.15
C ARG A 141 -0.34 6.62 -39.38
N LYS A 142 -0.08 7.37 -40.46
CA LYS A 142 -0.96 8.31 -41.18
C LYS A 142 -1.33 9.59 -40.44
N ARG A 143 -0.40 10.56 -40.51
CA ARG A 143 -0.64 11.96 -40.16
C ARG A 143 -0.98 12.75 -41.42
N ASP A 144 -2.12 12.42 -42.06
CA ASP A 144 -2.68 13.21 -43.16
C ASP A 144 -3.95 13.99 -42.73
N ALA A 145 -4.33 13.95 -41.46
CA ALA A 145 -5.40 14.78 -40.93
C ALA A 145 -4.81 16.06 -40.31
N LYS A 146 -4.84 17.15 -41.08
CA LYS A 146 -4.84 18.53 -40.57
C LYS A 146 -5.97 18.66 -39.53
N ALA A 147 -5.65 18.84 -38.25
CA ALA A 147 -6.63 19.20 -37.22
C ALA A 147 -5.97 19.90 -36.02
N ASP A 148 -5.89 21.22 -36.08
CA ASP A 148 -6.42 22.18 -35.10
C ASP A 148 -6.53 21.74 -33.62
N THR A 149 -5.45 21.24 -33.04
CA THR A 149 -5.35 20.97 -31.59
C THR A 149 -4.20 21.77 -30.99
N ALA A 150 -4.29 23.10 -31.13
CA ALA A 150 -3.28 24.05 -30.66
C ALA A 150 -3.35 24.38 -29.15
N ASN A 151 -4.24 23.76 -28.36
CA ASN A 151 -4.50 24.19 -26.98
C ASN A 151 -4.28 23.11 -25.89
N LEU A 152 -3.46 22.09 -26.14
CA LEU A 152 -2.93 21.29 -25.03
C LEU A 152 -1.74 22.04 -24.45
N VAL A 153 -1.98 22.72 -23.32
CA VAL A 153 -1.01 23.41 -22.48
C VAL A 153 0.18 22.48 -22.25
N THR A 154 1.19 22.64 -23.09
CA THR A 154 2.47 21.97 -22.96
C THR A 154 3.22 22.80 -21.95
N HIS A 155 3.16 22.39 -20.68
CA HIS A 155 4.00 23.01 -19.66
C HIS A 155 5.46 22.96 -20.16
N PRO A 156 6.17 24.10 -20.23
CA PRO A 156 7.56 24.16 -20.66
C PRO A 156 8.47 23.64 -19.55
N TYR A 157 8.19 22.44 -19.03
CA TYR A 157 9.15 21.72 -18.22
C TYR A 157 10.18 21.19 -19.23
N GLN A 158 11.37 21.79 -19.21
CA GLN A 158 12.53 21.24 -19.90
C GLN A 158 12.73 19.83 -19.34
N GLN A 159 12.13 18.83 -19.99
CA GLN A 159 12.44 17.44 -19.72
C GLN A 159 13.89 17.29 -20.13
N GLU A 160 14.79 17.41 -19.15
CA GLU A 160 16.16 16.93 -19.30
C GLU A 160 16.01 15.53 -19.87
N LYS A 161 16.51 15.35 -21.10
CA LYS A 161 16.37 14.08 -21.80
C LYS A 161 17.08 13.06 -20.93
N PHE A 162 16.29 12.18 -20.32
CA PHE A 162 16.84 11.10 -19.52
C PHE A 162 17.55 10.14 -20.48
N ASP A 163 18.86 10.32 -20.62
CA ASP A 163 19.72 9.53 -21.49
C ASP A 163 19.88 8.13 -20.90
N SER A 164 18.88 7.29 -21.14
CA SER A 164 18.93 5.88 -20.79
C SER A 164 18.96 5.02 -22.04
N SER A 165 19.78 3.98 -22.00
CA SER A 165 19.84 2.97 -23.07
C SER A 165 18.57 2.11 -23.17
N LEU A 166 17.64 2.24 -22.22
CA LEU A 166 16.47 1.38 -22.11
C LEU A 166 15.28 1.99 -22.88
N PRO A 167 14.45 1.17 -23.54
CA PRO A 167 13.25 1.67 -24.20
C PRO A 167 12.29 2.35 -23.23
N ASN A 168 11.71 3.51 -23.60
CA ASN A 168 10.75 4.26 -22.76
C ASN A 168 9.59 3.40 -22.24
N ARG A 169 9.10 2.44 -23.05
CA ARG A 169 8.06 1.51 -22.62
C ARG A 169 8.48 0.68 -21.40
N PHE A 170 9.74 0.24 -21.38
CA PHE A 170 10.29 -0.54 -20.27
C PHE A 170 10.39 0.32 -19.02
N LEU A 171 10.99 1.51 -19.12
CA LEU A 171 11.10 2.45 -18.01
C LEU A 171 9.74 2.78 -17.41
N ARG A 172 8.78 3.17 -18.25
CA ARG A 172 7.43 3.50 -17.81
C ARG A 172 6.79 2.36 -17.02
N ARG A 173 6.87 1.14 -17.56
CA ARG A 173 6.36 -0.05 -16.85
C ARG A 173 7.05 -0.24 -15.51
N ARG A 174 8.38 -0.10 -15.45
CA ARG A 174 9.15 -0.25 -14.21
C ARG A 174 8.84 0.83 -13.17
N TYR A 175 8.71 2.09 -13.57
CA TYR A 175 8.31 3.16 -12.68
C TYR A 175 6.88 3.00 -12.17
N ARG A 176 5.93 2.54 -13.01
CA ARG A 176 4.58 2.18 -12.55
C ARG A 176 4.56 1.00 -11.58
N GLU A 177 5.38 -0.03 -11.81
CA GLU A 177 5.57 -1.15 -10.87
C GLU A 177 6.18 -0.67 -9.55
N LEU A 178 7.07 0.32 -9.61
CA LEU A 178 7.69 0.96 -8.44
C LEU A 178 6.68 1.81 -7.66
N LEU A 179 5.82 2.59 -8.34
CA LEU A 179 4.71 3.33 -7.71
C LEU A 179 3.74 2.40 -6.98
N ALA A 180 3.53 1.19 -7.48
CA ALA A 180 2.72 0.18 -6.77
C ALA A 180 3.37 -0.35 -5.48
N ARG A 181 4.66 -0.07 -5.25
CA ARG A 181 5.42 -0.43 -4.05
C ARG A 181 5.70 0.77 -3.15
N ILE A 182 5.19 1.95 -3.48
CA ILE A 182 5.36 3.16 -2.68
C ILE A 182 3.98 3.60 -2.23
N PRO A 183 3.55 3.23 -1.01
CA PRO A 183 2.30 3.72 -0.48
C PRO A 183 2.39 5.23 -0.26
N ILE A 184 1.28 5.92 -0.45
CA ILE A 184 1.11 7.32 -0.12
C ILE A 184 0.31 7.37 1.19
N LEU A 185 0.85 8.02 2.20
CA LEU A 185 0.13 8.27 3.45
C LEU A 185 -0.67 9.56 3.32
N ILE A 186 -1.98 9.45 3.51
CA ILE A 186 -2.91 10.58 3.51
C ILE A 186 -3.45 10.76 4.93
N PRO A 187 -3.31 11.94 5.53
CA PRO A 187 -3.86 12.22 6.86
C PRO A 187 -5.39 12.06 6.84
N ASP A 188 -5.97 11.36 7.83
CA ASP A 188 -7.41 11.10 7.90
C ASP A 188 -7.91 10.97 9.34
N LYS A 189 -8.76 11.91 9.76
CA LYS A 189 -9.36 12.00 11.10
C LYS A 189 -10.27 10.81 11.44
N ASN A 190 -10.86 10.17 10.44
CA ASN A 190 -11.81 9.09 10.66
C ASN A 190 -11.15 7.74 10.96
N THR A 191 -9.84 7.65 10.79
CA THR A 191 -9.08 6.42 11.00
C THR A 191 -8.50 6.36 12.41
N GLN A 192 -8.38 5.15 12.97
CA GLN A 192 -7.87 4.93 14.32
C GLN A 192 -6.48 5.54 14.59
N TYR A 193 -5.67 5.69 13.54
CA TYR A 193 -4.29 6.18 13.63
C TYR A 193 -4.09 7.54 12.95
N GLY A 194 -5.18 8.22 12.55
CA GLY A 194 -5.09 9.56 11.94
C GLY A 194 -4.53 9.59 10.51
N ALA A 195 -4.39 8.44 9.85
CA ALA A 195 -3.93 8.34 8.47
C ALA A 195 -4.51 7.12 7.74
N LYS A 196 -4.75 7.29 6.44
CA LYS A 196 -5.06 6.23 5.46
C LYS A 196 -3.90 6.09 4.47
N THR A 197 -3.83 4.94 3.80
CA THR A 197 -2.84 4.72 2.72
C THR A 197 -3.53 4.52 1.39
N THR A 198 -2.93 5.07 0.34
CA THR A 198 -3.33 4.84 -1.06
C THR A 198 -2.09 4.57 -1.92
N TRP A 199 -2.30 4.31 -3.21
CA TRP A 199 -1.24 4.32 -4.22
C TRP A 199 -1.45 5.47 -5.20
N SER A 200 -0.40 5.79 -5.95
CA SER A 200 -0.53 6.66 -7.12
C SER A 200 -1.53 6.04 -8.11
N PRO A 201 -2.37 6.85 -8.78
CA PRO A 201 -3.28 6.35 -9.82
C PRO A 201 -2.55 5.75 -11.03
N LEU A 202 -1.24 6.00 -11.16
CA LEU A 202 -0.39 5.45 -12.22
C LEU A 202 0.23 4.10 -11.83
N ALA A 203 0.09 3.68 -10.58
CA ALA A 203 0.64 2.44 -10.08
C ALA A 203 0.11 1.24 -10.88
N LEU A 204 1.02 0.33 -11.25
CA LEU A 204 0.64 -0.93 -11.89
C LEU A 204 0.50 -2.02 -10.82
N VAL A 205 -0.69 -2.16 -10.27
CA VAL A 205 -0.96 -3.15 -9.20
C VAL A 205 -1.11 -4.53 -9.82
N SER A 206 -0.59 -5.56 -9.15
CA SER A 206 -0.67 -6.93 -9.68
C SER A 206 -2.10 -7.48 -9.75
N SER A 207 -3.04 -6.92 -8.97
CA SER A 207 -4.48 -7.20 -9.13
C SER A 207 -4.98 -6.88 -10.53
N ASP A 208 -4.44 -5.82 -11.14
CA ASP A 208 -4.90 -5.31 -12.44
C ASP A 208 -4.37 -6.17 -13.59
N ARG A 209 -3.35 -7.01 -13.34
CA ARG A 209 -2.79 -7.91 -14.36
C ARG A 209 -3.77 -9.00 -14.80
N ASN A 210 -4.73 -9.35 -13.94
CA ASN A 210 -5.72 -10.39 -14.20
C ASN A 210 -7.12 -9.84 -14.46
N VAL A 211 -7.33 -8.52 -14.32
CA VAL A 211 -8.53 -7.91 -14.86
C VAL A 211 -8.32 -7.83 -16.36
N VAL A 212 -8.65 -8.92 -17.06
CA VAL A 212 -9.04 -8.81 -18.45
C VAL A 212 -10.13 -7.76 -18.46
N GLN A 213 -9.79 -6.54 -18.90
CA GLN A 213 -10.78 -5.53 -19.20
C GLN A 213 -11.57 -6.10 -20.36
N TYR A 214 -12.60 -6.89 -20.06
CA TYR A 214 -13.66 -7.11 -21.00
C TYR A 214 -14.11 -5.72 -21.41
N GLY A 215 -14.10 -5.45 -22.71
CA GLY A 215 -14.68 -4.22 -23.22
C GLY A 215 -16.08 -4.07 -22.64
N ILE A 216 -16.52 -2.82 -22.46
CA ILE A 216 -17.92 -2.57 -22.11
C ILE A 216 -18.75 -3.31 -23.17
N ALA A 217 -19.58 -4.26 -22.72
CA ALA A 217 -20.38 -5.08 -23.62
C ALA A 217 -21.23 -4.14 -24.49
N SER A 218 -21.14 -4.30 -25.80
CA SER A 218 -22.00 -3.57 -26.72
C SER A 218 -23.45 -4.03 -26.56
N GLU A 219 -24.41 -3.23 -27.05
CA GLU A 219 -25.82 -3.65 -27.09
C GLU A 219 -25.99 -4.98 -27.83
N GLU A 220 -25.19 -5.22 -28.87
CA GLU A 220 -25.17 -6.48 -29.63
C GLU A 220 -24.71 -7.68 -28.79
N ASP A 221 -23.70 -7.49 -27.94
CA ASP A 221 -23.22 -8.53 -27.03
C ASP A 221 -24.28 -8.89 -25.97
N ILE A 222 -24.97 -7.87 -25.45
CA ILE A 222 -26.05 -8.05 -24.48
C ILE A 222 -27.23 -8.79 -25.12
N ASP A 223 -27.61 -8.42 -26.33
CA ASP A 223 -28.68 -9.08 -27.09
C ASP A 223 -28.34 -10.54 -27.40
N TRP A 224 -27.08 -10.82 -27.72
CA TRP A 224 -26.62 -12.18 -27.94
C TRP A 224 -26.73 -13.04 -26.67
N ILE A 225 -26.33 -12.50 -25.51
CA ILE A 225 -26.45 -13.18 -24.21
C ILE A 225 -27.93 -13.49 -23.91
N ILE A 226 -28.83 -12.52 -24.11
CA ILE A 226 -30.27 -12.69 -23.86
C ILE A 226 -30.85 -13.78 -24.76
N LYS A 227 -30.49 -13.80 -26.05
CA LYS A 227 -30.95 -14.82 -27.00
C LYS A 227 -30.45 -16.22 -26.62
N ALA A 228 -29.18 -16.33 -26.24
CA ALA A 228 -28.60 -17.60 -25.79
C ALA A 228 -29.33 -18.13 -24.54
N ASP A 229 -29.60 -17.26 -23.56
CA ASP A 229 -30.25 -17.62 -22.31
C ASP A 229 -31.72 -18.04 -22.51
N LYS A 230 -32.39 -17.49 -23.53
CA LYS A 230 -33.74 -17.90 -23.94
C LYS A 230 -33.73 -19.27 -24.61
N ALA A 231 -32.79 -19.52 -25.53
CA ALA A 231 -32.66 -20.80 -26.22
C ALA A 231 -32.39 -21.96 -25.23
N ASP A 232 -31.54 -21.73 -24.22
CA ASP A 232 -31.25 -22.72 -23.18
C ASP A 232 -32.48 -23.08 -22.33
N LYS A 233 -33.32 -22.10 -22.00
CA LYS A 233 -34.59 -22.33 -21.26
C LYS A 233 -35.58 -23.15 -22.09
N GLU A 234 -35.71 -22.84 -23.37
CA GLU A 234 -36.57 -23.60 -24.28
C GLU A 234 -36.08 -25.05 -24.45
N ALA A 235 -34.76 -25.26 -24.50
CA ALA A 235 -34.17 -26.60 -24.59
C ALA A 235 -34.40 -27.43 -23.31
N ARG A 236 -34.38 -26.80 -22.13
CA ARG A 236 -34.68 -27.47 -20.85
C ARG A 236 -36.14 -27.89 -20.72
N ASN A 237 -37.08 -27.08 -21.20
CA ASN A 237 -38.52 -27.40 -21.12
C ASN A 237 -38.97 -28.50 -22.10
N LYS A 238 -38.14 -28.84 -23.08
CA LYS A 238 -38.41 -29.92 -24.06
C LYS A 238 -37.91 -31.30 -23.60
N LYS A 239 -37.21 -31.40 -22.47
CA LYS A 239 -36.81 -32.66 -21.84
C LYS A 239 -37.79 -33.02 -20.74
#